data_AF-A0A4V6JH25-F1
#
_entry.id   AF-A0A4V6JH25-F1
#
_cell.length_a   1.000
_cell.length_b   1.000
_cell.length_c   1.000
_cell.angle_alpha   90.00
_cell.angle_beta   90.00
_cell.angle_gamma   90.00
#
_symmetry.space_group_name_H-M   'P 1'
#
loop_
_entity.id
_entity.type
_entity.pdbx_description
1 polymer ?
#
loop_
_entity_poly.entity_id
_entity_poly.type
_entity_poly.pdbx_seq_one_letter_code
_entity_poly.pdbx_strand_id
1 'polypeptide(L)'
;MRRMAPAHRVLPLVARGELAVLQLQEPFPPSACCLTWQQPNQSPAIAWLLDYLGDSETLNQEWLSEEQGRRRRKRAGLPCLAAGNR
;
A
#
# COMPACT_ATOMS: atom_id res chain seq x y z
N MET A 1 -26.78 -0.81 7.21
CA MET A 1 -26.08 -1.98 6.65
C MET A 1 -24.60 -1.86 7.04
N ARG A 2 -24.07 -2.76 7.88
CA ARG A 2 -22.64 -2.74 8.29
C ARG A 2 -21.83 -3.52 7.25
N ARG A 3 -20.71 -2.96 6.77
CA ARG A 3 -19.82 -3.60 5.78
C ARG A 3 -18.38 -3.50 6.26
N MET A 4 -17.60 -4.56 6.04
CA MET A 4 -16.14 -4.51 6.19
C MET A 4 -15.53 -3.82 4.99
N ALA A 5 -14.49 -3.03 5.24
CA ALA A 5 -13.70 -2.37 4.22
C ALA A 5 -12.25 -2.25 4.68
N PRO A 6 -11.26 -2.26 3.75
CA PRO A 6 -9.87 -2.02 4.10
C PRO A 6 -9.69 -0.63 4.72
N ALA A 7 -8.92 -0.56 5.80
CA ALA A 7 -8.76 0.68 6.56
C ALA A 7 -8.25 1.84 5.72
N HIS A 8 -7.21 1.65 4.90
CA HIS A 8 -6.65 2.72 4.05
C HIS A 8 -7.68 3.38 3.11
N ARG A 9 -8.78 2.69 2.79
CA ARG A 9 -9.86 3.22 1.95
C ARG A 9 -10.87 4.05 2.74
N VAL A 10 -11.13 3.68 4.00
CA VAL A 10 -12.17 4.30 4.84
C VAL A 10 -11.64 5.33 5.82
N LEU A 11 -10.34 5.31 6.15
CA LEU A 11 -9.71 6.29 7.03
C LEU A 11 -9.98 7.74 6.62
N PRO A 12 -9.95 8.15 5.33
CA PRO A 12 -10.28 9.51 4.93
C PRO A 12 -11.74 9.90 5.21
N LEU A 13 -12.67 8.94 5.18
CA LEU A 13 -14.10 9.16 5.44
C LEU A 13 -14.39 9.19 6.93
N VAL A 14 -13.72 8.34 7.71
CA VAL A 14 -13.73 8.39 9.19
C VAL A 14 -13.22 9.75 9.67
N ALA A 15 -12.12 10.25 9.08
CA ALA A 15 -11.57 11.57 9.41
C ALA A 15 -12.52 12.74 9.07
N ARG A 16 -13.44 12.56 8.13
CA ARG A 16 -14.49 13.53 7.77
C ARG A 16 -15.76 13.39 8.61
N GLY A 17 -15.83 12.38 9.49
CA GLY A 17 -17.01 12.06 10.28
C GLY A 17 -18.13 11.38 9.49
N GLU A 18 -17.88 10.96 8.25
CA GLU A 18 -18.87 10.29 7.40
C GLU A 18 -19.05 8.80 7.79
N LEU A 19 -18.05 8.21 8.44
CA LEU A 19 -18.06 6.83 8.91
C LEU A 19 -17.63 6.74 10.38
N ALA A 20 -18.29 5.85 11.13
CA ALA A 20 -17.89 5.47 12.49
C ALA A 20 -17.16 4.13 12.48
N VAL A 21 -16.05 4.03 13.22
CA VAL A 21 -15.28 2.80 13.39
C VAL A 21 -15.96 1.91 14.42
N LEU A 22 -16.17 0.64 14.08
CA LEU A 22 -16.59 -0.39 15.03
C LEU A 22 -15.37 -1.20 15.45
N GLN A 23 -15.10 -1.22 16.75
CA GLN A 23 -14.06 -2.08 17.33
C GLN A 23 -14.60 -3.50 17.45
N LEU A 24 -13.87 -4.46 16.88
CA LEU A 24 -14.17 -5.87 17.00
C LEU A 24 -13.47 -6.43 18.23
N GLN A 25 -14.10 -7.40 18.91
CA GLN A 25 -13.46 -8.09 20.03
C GLN A 25 -12.26 -8.92 19.57
N GLU A 26 -12.32 -9.48 18.36
CA GLU A 26 -11.23 -10.23 17.74
C GLU A 26 -10.73 -9.49 16.49
N PRO A 27 -9.41 -9.20 16.39
CA PRO A 27 -8.85 -8.57 15.21
C PRO A 27 -8.77 -9.58 14.06
N PHE A 28 -8.99 -9.10 12.83
CA PHE A 28 -8.79 -9.93 11.65
C PHE A 28 -7.30 -10.19 11.41
N PRO A 29 -6.94 -11.38 10.91
CA PRO A 29 -5.58 -11.61 10.44
C PRO A 29 -5.24 -10.66 9.29
N PRO A 30 -3.96 -10.29 9.12
CA PRO A 30 -3.53 -9.50 7.98
C PRO A 30 -3.89 -10.22 6.68
N SER A 31 -4.46 -9.48 5.72
CA SER A 31 -4.79 -10.05 4.42
C SER A 31 -3.52 -10.35 3.62
N ALA A 32 -3.42 -11.55 3.06
CA ALA A 32 -2.34 -11.88 2.13
C ALA A 32 -2.49 -11.03 0.84
N CYS A 33 -1.44 -10.30 0.48
CA CYS A 33 -1.37 -9.56 -0.78
C CYS A 33 -0.18 -10.06 -1.58
N CYS A 34 -0.40 -10.31 -2.87
CA CYS A 34 0.60 -10.82 -3.79
C CYS A 34 0.69 -9.91 -5.02
N LEU A 35 1.90 -9.74 -5.55
CA LEU A 35 2.10 -9.19 -6.87
C LEU A 35 2.29 -10.30 -7.89
N THR A 36 1.65 -10.12 -9.04
CA THR A 36 1.79 -11.01 -10.18
C THR A 36 2.14 -10.18 -11.41
N TRP A 37 3.01 -10.72 -12.26
CA TRP A 37 3.44 -10.11 -13.52
C TRP A 37 3.74 -11.18 -14.55
N GLN A 38 3.80 -10.80 -15.82
CA GLN A 38 4.20 -11.71 -16.90
C GLN A 38 5.73 -11.79 -16.99
N GLN A 39 6.29 -13.00 -16.88
CA GLN A 39 7.74 -13.23 -16.93
C GLN A 39 8.42 -12.98 -18.29
N PRO A 40 7.84 -13.33 -19.46
CA PRO A 40 8.60 -13.29 -20.72
C PRO A 40 8.93 -11.87 -21.22
N ASN A 41 8.33 -10.82 -20.64
CA ASN A 41 8.59 -9.42 -20.96
C ASN A 41 8.86 -8.62 -19.69
N GLN A 42 9.78 -9.11 -18.85
CA GLN A 42 10.16 -8.40 -17.63
C GLN A 42 10.87 -7.09 -18.01
N SER A 43 10.15 -5.97 -17.91
CA SER A 43 10.74 -4.65 -18.12
C SER A 43 11.76 -4.33 -17.03
N PRO A 44 12.81 -3.55 -17.31
CA PRO A 44 13.74 -3.08 -16.28
C PRO A 44 13.02 -2.39 -15.10
N ALA A 45 11.88 -1.74 -15.36
CA ALA A 45 11.06 -1.10 -14.35
C ALA A 45 10.39 -2.10 -13.39
N ILE A 46 9.88 -3.23 -13.89
CA ILE A 46 9.28 -4.24 -13.00
C ILE A 46 10.37 -4.98 -12.22
N ALA A 47 11.53 -5.22 -12.82
CA ALA A 47 12.68 -5.80 -12.11
C ALA A 47 13.11 -4.92 -10.92
N TRP A 48 13.27 -3.61 -11.16
CA TRP A 48 13.55 -2.64 -10.09
C TRP A 48 12.46 -2.62 -9.02
N LEU A 49 11.19 -2.67 -9.41
CA LEU A 49 10.08 -2.64 -8.46
C LEU A 49 10.09 -3.88 -7.54
N LEU A 50 10.37 -5.05 -8.10
CA LEU A 50 10.43 -6.30 -7.34
C LEU A 50 11.65 -6.31 -6.40
N ASP A 51 12.79 -5.80 -6.84
CA ASP A 51 13.98 -5.61 -6.00
C ASP A 51 13.72 -4.62 -4.86
N TYR A 52 13.04 -3.51 -5.15
CA TYR A 52 12.67 -2.49 -4.16
C TYR A 52 11.65 -3.00 -3.14
N LEU A 53 10.63 -3.73 -3.59
CA LEU A 53 9.59 -4.25 -2.72
C LEU A 53 10.07 -5.44 -1.88
N GLY A 54 11.08 -6.18 -2.36
CA GLY A 54 11.71 -7.25 -1.60
C GLY A 54 10.73 -8.34 -1.18
N ASP A 55 10.47 -8.43 0.13
CA ASP A 55 9.60 -9.43 0.73
C ASP A 55 8.13 -8.98 0.90
N SER A 56 7.26 -9.96 1.16
CA SER A 56 5.82 -9.73 1.35
C SER A 56 5.50 -8.79 2.53
N GLU A 57 6.38 -8.74 3.54
CA GLU A 57 6.20 -7.86 4.69
C GLU A 57 6.42 -6.39 4.29
N THR A 58 7.53 -6.11 3.62
CA THR A 58 7.89 -4.81 3.06
C THR A 58 6.82 -4.33 2.09
N LEU A 59 6.32 -5.21 1.22
CA LEU A 59 5.22 -4.89 0.32
C LEU A 59 3.93 -4.50 1.05
N ASN A 60 3.54 -5.27 2.07
CA ASN A 60 2.32 -4.99 2.82
C ASN A 60 2.45 -3.65 3.59
N GLN A 61 3.61 -3.40 4.18
CA GLN A 61 3.91 -2.16 4.90
C GLN A 61 3.98 -0.95 3.97
N GLU A 62 4.66 -1.06 2.83
CA GLU A 62 4.86 0.09 1.94
C GLU A 62 3.68 0.37 1.01
N TRP A 63 2.81 -0.58 0.71
CA TRP A 63 1.68 -0.31 -0.20
C TRP A 63 0.30 -0.36 0.44
N LEU A 64 0.09 -1.15 1.49
CA LEU A 64 -1.25 -1.42 2.02
C LEU A 64 -1.47 -0.90 3.44
N SER A 65 -0.40 -0.63 4.18
CA SER A 65 -0.51 -0.20 5.56
C SER A 65 -1.03 1.23 5.72
N GLU A 66 -1.75 1.44 6.82
CA GLU A 66 -2.46 2.67 7.17
C GLU A 66 -1.54 3.88 7.31
N GLU A 67 -0.28 3.67 7.72
CA GLU A 67 0.73 4.74 7.84
C GLU A 67 1.02 5.40 6.48
N GLN A 68 0.80 4.73 5.36
CA GLN A 68 1.02 5.33 4.04
C GLN A 68 0.00 6.41 3.67
N GLY A 69 -1.23 6.32 4.18
CA GLY A 69 -2.21 7.41 4.05
C GLY A 69 -1.73 8.69 4.76
N ARG A 70 -0.96 8.52 5.85
CA ARG A 70 -0.33 9.61 6.60
C ARG A 70 0.96 10.10 5.94
N ARG A 71 1.77 9.19 5.38
CA ARG A 71 3.03 9.50 4.68
C ARG A 71 2.83 10.12 3.29
N ARG A 72 1.83 9.73 2.49
CA ARG A 72 1.57 10.37 1.18
C ARG A 72 1.24 11.85 1.28
N ARG A 73 0.70 12.32 2.42
CA ARG A 73 0.56 13.77 2.69
C ARG A 73 1.88 14.46 3.05
N LYS A 74 2.89 13.72 3.52
CA LYS A 74 4.20 14.27 3.93
C LYS A 74 5.32 14.05 2.91
N ARG A 75 5.23 13.04 2.03
CA ARG A 75 6.18 12.73 0.96
C ARG A 75 5.77 13.39 -0.36
N ALA A 76 5.57 14.70 -0.37
CA ALA A 76 5.72 15.50 -1.58
C ALA A 76 7.22 15.74 -1.87
N GLY A 77 8.02 14.66 -1.85
CA GLY A 77 9.48 14.75 -1.80
C GLY A 77 10.20 13.41 -1.95
N LEU A 78 9.65 12.45 -2.70
CA LEU A 78 10.52 11.43 -3.29
C LEU A 78 11.21 12.08 -4.50
N PRO A 79 12.55 12.15 -4.53
CA PRO A 79 13.24 12.63 -5.71
C PRO A 79 12.93 11.66 -6.85
N CYS A 80 12.47 12.21 -7.97
CA CYS A 80 12.52 11.55 -9.25
C CYS A 80 13.99 11.18 -9.51
N LEU A 81 14.42 9.98 -9.10
CA LEU A 81 15.71 9.45 -9.51
C LEU A 81 15.61 9.22 -11.02
N ALA A 82 16.20 10.17 -11.76
CA ALA A 82 16.49 10.03 -13.17
C ALA A 82 17.29 8.75 -13.37
N ALA A 83 16.64 7.72 -13.92
CA ALA A 83 17.34 6.61 -14.55
C ALA A 83 17.95 7.14 -15.85
N GLY A 84 19.16 7.69 -15.74
CA GLY A 84 19.99 8.06 -16.88
C GLY A 84 20.54 6.80 -17.54
N ASN A 85 20.32 6.68 -18.84
CA ASN A 85 21.00 5.70 -19.68
C ASN A 85 22.49 6.07 -19.77
N ARG A 86 23.37 5.08 -19.53
CA ARG A 86 24.66 4.98 -20.20
C ARG A 86 24.80 3.57 -20.75
#